data_AF-A0A382AL20-F1
#
_entry.id   AF-A0A382AL20-F1
#
_cell.length_a   1.000
_cell.length_b   1.000
_cell.length_c   1.000
_cell.angle_alpha   90.00
_cell.angle_beta   90.00
_cell.angle_gamma   90.00
#
_symmetry.space_group_name_H-M   'P 1'
#
loop_
_entity.id
_entity.type
_entity.pdbx_description
1 polymer ?
#
loop_
_entity_poly.entity_id
_entity_poly.type
_entity_poly.pdbx_seq_one_letter_code
_entity_poly.pdbx_strand_id
1 'polypeptide(L)'
;MRKAGHLAASTLDILVDYVKPGIATEEIDKKAFEFINKNGGLIGPLFYKGFPKSLCTSINHVICHGIPSSRILESGDIVNIDVTVIVDGWHGDTSRMFPVGKISSKAQRLIDCTFDAMHKGIQKVSPNAKLGDLGHAIQTYAESHNYSVVRDF
;
A
#
# COMPACT_ATOMS: atom_id res chain seq x y z
N MET A 1 -14.51 10.40 -7.79
CA MET A 1 -14.03 9.30 -6.92
C MET A 1 -13.95 7.92 -7.56
N ARG A 2 -15.04 7.30 -8.06
CA ARG A 2 -15.00 5.90 -8.56
C ARG A 2 -13.91 5.62 -9.60
N LYS A 3 -13.75 6.50 -10.61
CA LYS A 3 -12.69 6.39 -11.62
C LYS A 3 -11.29 6.41 -11.01
N ALA A 4 -11.01 7.37 -10.11
CA ALA A 4 -9.72 7.51 -9.45
C ALA A 4 -9.39 6.28 -8.60
N GLY A 5 -10.33 5.81 -7.78
CA GLY A 5 -10.15 4.60 -6.98
C GLY A 5 -9.93 3.35 -7.84
N HIS A 6 -10.65 3.22 -8.96
CA HIS A 6 -10.45 2.12 -9.90
C HIS A 6 -9.05 2.13 -10.54
N LEU A 7 -8.56 3.31 -10.95
CA LEU A 7 -7.22 3.43 -11.54
C LEU A 7 -6.12 3.15 -10.50
N ALA A 8 -6.26 3.63 -9.26
CA ALA A 8 -5.31 3.33 -8.19
C ALA A 8 -5.23 1.82 -7.91
N ALA A 9 -6.39 1.15 -7.77
CA ALA A 9 -6.44 -0.30 -7.57
C ALA A 9 -5.86 -1.08 -8.76
N SER A 10 -6.22 -0.68 -9.99
CA SER A 10 -5.70 -1.31 -11.22
C SER A 10 -4.18 -1.17 -11.35
N THR A 11 -3.62 -0.07 -10.82
CA THR A 11 -2.17 0.14 -10.79
C THR A 11 -1.49 -0.87 -9.88
N LEU A 12 -2.07 -1.19 -8.72
CA LEU A 12 -1.55 -2.26 -7.85
C LEU A 12 -1.69 -3.64 -8.50
N ASP A 13 -2.76 -3.89 -9.25
CA ASP A 13 -3.00 -5.19 -9.89
C ASP A 13 -1.96 -5.52 -10.97
N ILE A 14 -1.51 -4.55 -11.76
CA ILE A 14 -0.45 -4.80 -12.76
C ILE A 14 0.93 -5.07 -12.14
N LEU A 15 1.09 -4.82 -10.83
CA LEU A 15 2.34 -5.04 -10.11
C LEU A 15 2.43 -6.44 -9.50
N VAL A 16 1.34 -7.21 -9.45
CA VAL A 16 1.29 -8.55 -8.80
C VAL A 16 2.38 -9.48 -9.34
N ASP A 17 2.48 -9.63 -10.66
CA ASP A 17 3.50 -10.50 -11.28
C ASP A 17 4.84 -9.79 -11.51
N TYR A 18 4.87 -8.47 -11.31
CA TYR A 18 6.07 -7.66 -11.50
C TYR A 18 6.95 -7.64 -10.25
N VAL A 19 6.34 -7.63 -9.05
CA VAL A 19 7.05 -7.62 -7.78
C VAL A 19 7.64 -9.01 -7.51
N LYS A 20 8.95 -9.14 -7.73
CA LYS A 20 9.70 -10.39 -7.57
C LYS A 20 11.17 -10.12 -7.24
N PRO A 21 11.93 -11.13 -6.80
CA PRO A 21 13.36 -10.95 -6.52
C PRO A 21 14.11 -10.40 -7.73
N GLY A 22 15.05 -9.49 -7.48
CA GLY A 22 15.91 -8.88 -8.51
C GLY A 22 15.37 -7.58 -9.12
N ILE A 23 14.16 -7.14 -8.74
CA ILE A 23 13.58 -5.87 -9.21
C ILE A 23 13.94 -4.73 -8.25
N ALA A 24 14.41 -3.59 -8.78
CA ALA A 24 14.61 -2.40 -7.98
C ALA A 24 13.29 -1.69 -7.67
N THR A 25 13.17 -1.07 -6.49
CA THR A 25 11.97 -0.29 -6.16
C THR A 25 11.71 0.89 -7.11
N GLU A 26 12.75 1.49 -7.69
CA GLU A 26 12.59 2.52 -8.71
C GLU A 26 12.02 1.99 -10.04
N GLU A 27 12.21 0.71 -10.36
CA GLU A 27 11.59 0.10 -11.53
C GLU A 27 10.08 -0.10 -11.33
N ILE A 28 9.67 -0.42 -10.09
CA ILE A 28 8.25 -0.46 -9.69
C ILE A 28 7.61 0.92 -9.83
N ASP A 29 8.28 1.96 -9.31
CA ASP A 29 7.84 3.36 -9.45
C ASP A 29 7.65 3.76 -10.92
N LYS A 30 8.65 3.46 -11.76
CA LYS A 30 8.58 3.74 -13.20
C LYS A 30 7.41 3.02 -13.87
N LYS A 31 7.22 1.73 -13.58
CA LYS A 31 6.14 0.94 -14.17
C LYS A 31 4.76 1.47 -13.80
N ALA A 32 4.57 1.84 -12.54
CA ALA A 32 3.33 2.44 -12.07
C ALA A 32 3.10 3.82 -12.70
N PHE A 33 4.13 4.67 -12.75
CA PHE A 33 4.08 5.98 -13.40
C PHE A 33 3.64 5.86 -14.87
N GLU A 34 4.24 4.95 -15.64
CA GLU A 34 3.89 4.73 -17.04
C GLU A 34 2.43 4.26 -17.19
N PHE A 35 1.98 3.33 -16.33
CA PHE A 35 0.60 2.85 -16.35
C PHE A 35 -0.41 3.95 -16.01
N ILE A 36 -0.16 4.73 -14.96
CA ILE A 36 -1.07 5.80 -14.52
C ILE A 36 -1.20 6.86 -15.62
N ASN A 37 -0.08 7.34 -16.16
CA ASN A 37 -0.09 8.35 -17.23
C ASN A 37 -0.78 7.85 -18.49
N LYS A 38 -0.51 6.61 -18.91
CA LYS A 38 -1.15 5.99 -20.08
C LYS A 38 -2.68 5.91 -19.94
N ASN A 39 -3.18 5.80 -18.71
CA ASN A 39 -4.61 5.71 -18.41
C ASN A 39 -5.22 7.05 -17.96
N GLY A 40 -4.54 8.18 -18.22
CA GLY A 40 -5.06 9.52 -18.01
C GLY A 40 -5.11 9.97 -16.54
N GLY A 41 -4.39 9.29 -15.64
CA GLY A 41 -4.21 9.73 -14.27
C GLY A 41 -2.97 10.63 -14.12
N LEU A 42 -3.03 11.53 -13.14
CA LEU A 42 -1.85 12.24 -12.62
C LEU A 42 -1.36 11.56 -11.34
N ILE A 43 -0.13 11.87 -10.96
CA ILE A 43 0.59 11.25 -9.85
C ILE A 43 0.37 12.07 -8.57
N GLY A 44 -0.27 11.49 -7.56
CA GLY A 44 -0.58 12.17 -6.30
C GLY A 44 0.65 12.50 -5.44
N PRO A 45 1.53 11.52 -5.15
CA PRO A 45 2.67 11.74 -4.25
C PRO A 45 3.74 12.66 -4.83
N LEU A 46 3.84 12.77 -6.15
CA LEU A 46 4.94 13.49 -6.81
C LEU A 46 4.90 14.99 -6.46
N PHE A 47 5.96 15.45 -5.81
CA PHE A 47 6.13 16.79 -5.21
C PHE A 47 5.17 17.13 -4.06
N TYR A 48 4.35 16.20 -3.59
CA TYR A 48 3.54 16.42 -2.39
C TYR A 48 4.47 16.62 -1.18
N LYS A 49 4.51 17.84 -0.64
CA LYS A 49 5.45 18.26 0.42
C LYS A 49 6.93 17.92 0.10
N GLY A 50 7.30 17.94 -1.18
CA GLY A 50 8.65 17.63 -1.64
C GLY A 50 8.96 16.14 -1.81
N PHE A 51 7.96 15.25 -1.71
CA PHE A 51 8.17 13.82 -1.98
C PHE A 51 8.62 13.60 -3.45
N PRO A 52 9.72 12.86 -3.71
CA PRO A 52 10.42 12.92 -5.00
C PRO A 52 9.99 11.86 -6.02
N LYS A 53 9.07 10.96 -5.67
CA LYS A 53 8.70 9.77 -6.46
C LYS A 53 7.20 9.69 -6.69
N SER A 54 6.80 8.74 -7.52
CA SER A 54 5.43 8.60 -8.00
C SER A 54 4.55 7.76 -7.08
N LEU A 55 5.16 6.89 -6.29
CA LEU A 55 4.51 6.05 -5.28
C LEU A 55 5.45 5.84 -4.08
N CYS A 56 4.94 5.20 -3.02
CA CYS A 56 5.77 4.76 -1.90
C CYS A 56 6.07 3.25 -2.02
N THR A 57 7.30 2.85 -1.68
CA THR A 57 7.71 1.44 -1.52
C THR A 57 8.31 1.25 -0.14
N SER A 58 7.59 0.59 0.76
CA SER A 58 7.99 0.43 2.16
C SER A 58 8.35 -1.03 2.43
N ILE A 59 9.65 -1.32 2.47
CA ILE A 59 10.18 -2.70 2.58
C ILE A 59 10.39 -3.06 4.05
N ASN A 60 9.89 -4.23 4.46
CA ASN A 60 10.13 -4.87 5.75
C ASN A 60 9.80 -3.99 6.97
N HIS A 61 10.82 -3.34 7.56
CA HIS A 61 10.67 -2.55 8.79
C HIS A 61 10.21 -1.11 8.53
N VAL A 62 10.21 -0.67 7.26
CA VAL A 62 9.70 0.65 6.89
C VAL A 62 8.18 0.62 7.00
N ILE A 63 7.62 1.44 7.89
CA ILE A 63 6.18 1.47 8.18
C ILE A 63 5.39 1.99 6.98
N CYS A 64 5.72 3.19 6.51
CA CYS A 64 5.10 3.83 5.35
C CYS A 64 6.06 4.86 4.74
N HIS A 65 5.66 5.46 3.62
CA HIS A 65 6.39 6.54 2.94
C HIS A 65 7.84 6.22 2.55
N GLY A 66 8.17 4.94 2.35
CA GLY A 66 9.46 4.56 1.79
C GLY A 66 9.62 5.12 0.37
N ILE A 67 10.78 5.74 0.08
CA ILE A 67 11.07 6.35 -1.21
C ILE A 67 11.67 5.30 -2.15
N PRO A 68 11.07 5.06 -3.34
CA PRO A 68 11.68 4.21 -4.38
C PRO A 68 13.12 4.61 -4.70
N SER A 69 14.00 3.61 -4.78
CA SER A 69 15.44 3.75 -4.98
C SER A 69 16.03 2.55 -5.75
N SER A 70 17.35 2.53 -5.92
CA SER A 70 18.11 1.40 -6.47
C SER A 70 18.13 0.15 -5.58
N ARG A 71 17.41 0.17 -4.45
CA ARG A 71 17.24 -1.00 -3.59
C ARG A 71 16.57 -2.14 -4.38
N ILE A 72 17.30 -3.24 -4.52
CA ILE A 72 16.84 -4.49 -5.13
C ILE A 72 16.04 -5.31 -4.10
N LEU A 73 14.89 -5.80 -4.53
CA LEU A 73 14.06 -6.73 -3.75
C LEU A 73 14.69 -8.12 -3.72
N GLU A 74 14.70 -8.74 -2.54
CA GLU A 74 15.25 -10.07 -2.31
C GLU A 74 14.14 -11.07 -1.98
N SER A 75 14.36 -12.36 -2.28
CA SER A 75 13.39 -13.38 -1.86
C SER A 75 13.28 -13.40 -0.34
N GLY A 76 12.06 -13.27 0.16
CA GLY A 76 11.80 -13.18 1.60
C GLY A 76 11.38 -11.79 2.06
N ASP A 77 11.63 -10.75 1.25
CA ASP A 77 11.11 -9.41 1.51
C ASP A 77 9.58 -9.37 1.46
N ILE A 78 9.01 -8.47 2.24
CA ILE A 78 7.63 -7.98 2.06
C ILE A 78 7.70 -6.48 1.78
N VAL A 79 6.95 -6.02 0.79
CA VAL A 79 6.95 -4.61 0.39
C VAL A 79 5.53 -4.08 0.31
N ASN A 80 5.23 -3.03 1.07
CA ASN A 80 4.02 -2.25 0.84
C ASN A 80 4.26 -1.33 -0.38
N ILE A 81 3.31 -1.32 -1.30
CA ILE A 81 3.27 -0.35 -2.39
C ILE A 81 2.02 0.48 -2.22
N ASP A 82 2.19 1.80 -2.10
CA ASP A 82 1.12 2.77 -1.86
C ASP A 82 0.96 3.70 -3.05
N VAL A 83 -0.23 3.73 -3.62
CA VAL A 83 -0.55 4.41 -4.87
C VAL A 83 -1.68 5.42 -4.65
N THR A 84 -1.35 6.68 -4.92
CA THR A 84 -2.35 7.75 -5.05
C THR A 84 -2.34 8.31 -6.47
N VAL A 85 -3.50 8.35 -7.12
CA VAL A 85 -3.70 8.93 -8.45
C VAL A 85 -4.69 10.09 -8.41
N ILE A 86 -4.61 11.00 -9.37
CA ILE A 86 -5.59 12.08 -9.55
C ILE A 86 -6.28 11.90 -10.91
N VAL A 87 -7.61 11.82 -10.91
CA VAL A 87 -8.45 11.69 -12.12
C VAL A 87 -9.62 12.67 -12.01
N ASP A 88 -9.82 13.51 -13.02
CA ASP A 88 -10.90 14.52 -13.05
C ASP A 88 -10.93 15.40 -11.78
N GLY A 89 -9.76 15.75 -11.23
CA GLY A 89 -9.59 16.54 -10.00
C GLY A 89 -9.80 15.76 -8.68
N TRP A 90 -10.07 14.44 -8.75
CA TRP A 90 -10.30 13.59 -7.58
C TRP A 90 -9.12 12.67 -7.30
N HIS A 91 -8.75 12.55 -6.02
CA HIS A 91 -7.73 11.60 -5.58
C HIS A 91 -8.33 10.20 -5.39
N GLY A 92 -7.61 9.16 -5.81
CA GLY A 92 -7.89 7.77 -5.48
C GLY A 92 -6.65 7.18 -4.83
N ASP A 93 -6.82 6.53 -3.68
CA ASP A 93 -5.71 6.18 -2.79
C ASP A 93 -5.89 4.76 -2.25
N THR A 94 -4.85 3.93 -2.38
CA THR A 94 -4.85 2.55 -1.87
C THR A 94 -3.43 1.96 -1.87
N SER A 95 -3.17 1.05 -0.94
CA SER A 95 -1.93 0.30 -0.86
C SER A 95 -2.15 -1.20 -0.69
N ARG A 96 -1.11 -1.99 -0.95
CA ARG A 96 -1.12 -3.45 -0.76
C ARG A 96 0.26 -3.94 -0.33
N MET A 97 0.29 -4.94 0.55
CA MET A 97 1.50 -5.71 0.86
C MET A 97 1.74 -6.77 -0.22
N PHE A 98 2.95 -6.80 -0.78
CA PHE A 98 3.38 -7.79 -1.76
C PHE A 98 4.45 -8.71 -1.15
N PRO A 99 4.27 -10.04 -1.23
CA PRO A 99 5.33 -11.00 -0.92
C PRO A 99 6.36 -11.04 -2.07
N VAL A 100 7.65 -10.96 -1.75
CA VAL A 100 8.72 -11.09 -2.75
C VAL A 100 9.26 -12.51 -2.74
N GLY A 101 8.94 -13.29 -3.77
CA GLY A 101 9.36 -14.69 -3.86
C GLY A 101 8.80 -15.53 -2.69
N LYS A 102 9.63 -16.40 -2.11
CA LYS A 102 9.23 -17.22 -0.96
C LYS A 102 9.46 -16.45 0.34
N ILE A 103 8.37 -16.09 1.02
CA ILE A 103 8.41 -15.41 2.33
C ILE A 103 8.31 -16.38 3.51
N SER A 104 8.71 -15.91 4.70
CA SER A 104 8.59 -16.70 5.93
C SER A 104 7.12 -16.82 6.38
N SER A 105 6.81 -17.87 7.14
CA SER A 105 5.47 -18.03 7.74
C SER A 105 5.11 -16.87 8.68
N LYS A 106 6.11 -16.27 9.34
CA LYS A 106 5.93 -15.09 10.20
C LYS A 106 5.50 -13.86 9.37
N ALA A 107 6.14 -13.65 8.22
CA ALA A 107 5.79 -12.57 7.31
C ALA A 107 4.38 -12.76 6.72
N GLN A 108 4.04 -13.99 6.32
CA GLN A 108 2.70 -14.29 5.82
C GLN A 108 1.63 -13.99 6.88
N ARG A 109 1.82 -14.45 8.12
CA ARG A 109 0.89 -14.15 9.23
C ARG A 109 0.73 -12.65 9.50
N LEU A 110 1.79 -11.87 9.34
CA LEU A 110 1.72 -10.40 9.50
C LEU A 110 0.86 -9.78 8.38
N ILE A 111 1.08 -10.18 7.13
CA ILE A 111 0.28 -9.72 5.98
C ILE A 111 -1.19 -10.06 6.19
N ASP A 112 -1.49 -11.32 6.50
CA ASP A 112 -2.87 -11.81 6.69
C ASP A 112 -3.56 -11.08 7.83
N CYS A 113 -2.90 -10.95 8.99
CA CYS A 113 -3.44 -10.23 10.14
C CYS A 113 -3.71 -8.76 9.82
N THR A 114 -2.81 -8.10 9.07
CA THR A 114 -2.98 -6.69 8.70
C THR A 114 -4.18 -6.51 7.75
N PHE A 115 -4.30 -7.40 6.76
CA PHE A 115 -5.42 -7.40 5.82
C PHE A 115 -6.77 -7.63 6.52
N ASP A 116 -6.83 -8.62 7.40
CA ASP A 116 -8.03 -8.92 8.18
C ASP A 116 -8.38 -7.77 9.14
N ALA A 117 -7.40 -7.19 9.83
CA ALA A 117 -7.62 -6.05 10.73
C ALA A 117 -8.22 -4.86 9.97
N MET A 118 -7.67 -4.53 8.80
CA MET A 118 -8.22 -3.50 7.91
C MET A 118 -9.69 -3.81 7.56
N HIS A 119 -10.00 -5.05 7.17
CA HIS A 119 -11.36 -5.46 6.86
C HIS A 119 -12.32 -5.38 8.06
N LYS A 120 -11.86 -5.72 9.27
CA LYS A 120 -12.65 -5.52 10.50
C LYS A 120 -12.97 -4.05 10.73
N GLY A 121 -12.02 -3.15 10.47
CA GLY A 121 -12.24 -1.70 10.49
C GLY A 121 -13.30 -1.28 9.47
N ILE A 122 -13.15 -1.69 8.20
CA ILE A 122 -14.10 -1.37 7.11
C ILE A 122 -15.53 -1.83 7.47
N GLN A 123 -15.68 -3.00 8.08
CA GLN A 123 -16.98 -3.52 8.51
C GLN A 123 -17.70 -2.66 9.57
N LYS A 124 -16.99 -1.74 10.24
CA LYS A 124 -17.60 -0.78 11.17
C LYS A 124 -18.15 0.47 10.49
N VAL A 125 -17.81 0.72 9.23
CA VAL A 125 -18.23 1.92 8.50
C VAL A 125 -19.74 1.89 8.24
N SER A 126 -20.46 2.86 8.80
CA SER A 126 -21.90 3.06 8.59
C SER A 126 -22.30 4.51 8.92
N PRO A 127 -23.50 5.01 8.52
CA PRO A 127 -23.93 6.40 8.72
C PRO A 127 -23.90 6.95 10.16
N ASN A 128 -23.66 6.14 11.19
CA ASN A 128 -23.60 6.57 12.59
C ASN A 128 -22.33 6.08 13.34
N ALA A 129 -21.39 5.46 12.64
CA ALA A 129 -20.15 5.00 13.24
C ALA A 129 -19.23 6.18 13.59
N LYS A 130 -18.46 6.04 14.67
CA LYS A 130 -17.39 6.97 15.03
C LYS A 130 -16.06 6.46 14.49
N LEU A 131 -15.13 7.37 14.20
CA LEU A 131 -13.78 7.00 13.76
C LEU A 131 -13.08 6.05 14.76
N GLY A 132 -13.31 6.25 16.06
CA GLY A 132 -12.78 5.38 17.11
C GLY A 132 -13.27 3.94 17.05
N ASP A 133 -14.44 3.67 16.46
CA ASP A 133 -14.98 2.31 16.32
C ASP A 133 -14.11 1.47 15.37
N LEU A 134 -13.55 2.11 14.33
CA LEU A 134 -12.64 1.48 13.37
C LEU A 134 -11.32 1.14 14.06
N GLY A 135 -10.72 2.13 14.75
CA GLY A 135 -9.46 1.95 15.48
C GLY A 135 -9.58 0.86 16.55
N HIS A 136 -10.67 0.86 17.32
CA HIS A 136 -10.94 -0.17 18.31
C HIS A 136 -11.04 -1.57 17.67
N ALA A 137 -11.75 -1.71 16.55
CA ALA A 137 -11.88 -3.00 15.86
C ALA A 137 -10.53 -3.51 15.30
N ILE A 138 -9.74 -2.62 14.68
CA ILE A 138 -8.41 -2.92 14.16
C ILE A 138 -7.48 -3.36 15.29
N GLN A 139 -7.37 -2.55 16.35
CA GLN A 139 -6.47 -2.80 17.47
C GLN A 139 -6.84 -4.08 18.22
N THR A 140 -8.12 -4.28 18.53
CA THR A 140 -8.59 -5.51 19.19
C THR A 140 -8.19 -6.75 18.39
N TYR A 141 -8.33 -6.73 17.06
CA TYR A 141 -7.95 -7.86 16.22
C TYR A 141 -6.43 -8.07 16.19
N ALA A 142 -5.66 -7.02 15.93
CA ALA A 142 -4.20 -7.09 15.83
C ALA A 142 -3.54 -7.56 17.14
N GLU A 143 -3.97 -7.02 18.28
CA GLU A 143 -3.43 -7.38 19.61
C GLU A 143 -3.77 -8.81 20.00
N SER A 144 -4.95 -9.34 19.60
CA SER A 144 -5.29 -10.75 19.80
C SER A 144 -4.36 -11.73 19.04
N HIS A 145 -3.64 -11.23 18.03
CA HIS A 145 -2.65 -11.98 17.26
C HIS A 145 -1.20 -11.65 17.66
N ASN A 146 -0.99 -10.93 18.78
CA ASN A 146 0.32 -10.48 19.28
C ASN A 146 1.04 -9.48 18.38
N TYR A 147 0.29 -8.65 17.65
CA TYR A 147 0.83 -7.49 16.91
C TYR A 147 0.47 -6.18 17.61
N SER A 148 1.25 -5.13 17.37
CA SER A 148 0.95 -3.76 17.80
C SER A 148 0.40 -2.92 16.65
N VAL A 149 -0.21 -1.77 16.98
CA VAL A 149 -0.71 -0.79 16.01
C VAL A 149 0.10 0.50 16.10
N VAL A 150 0.55 1.01 14.95
CA VAL A 150 1.28 2.29 14.85
C VAL A 150 0.35 3.45 15.19
N ARG A 151 0.85 4.50 15.86
CA ARG A 151 0.03 5.62 16.36
C ARG A 151 0.26 6.98 15.69
N ASP A 152 1.34 7.14 14.94
CA ASP A 152 1.79 8.45 14.44
C ASP A 152 1.30 8.80 13.02
N PHE A 153 0.35 8.05 12.47
CA PHE A 153 -0.23 8.23 11.14
C PHE A 153 -1.76 8.24 11.17
#